data_AF-A0A066XFK2-F1
#
_entry.id   AF-A0A066XFK2-F1
#
_cell.length_a   1.000
_cell.length_b   1.000
_cell.length_c   1.000
_cell.angle_alpha   90.00
_cell.angle_beta   90.00
_cell.angle_gamma   90.00
#
_symmetry.space_group_name_H-M   'P 1'
#
loop_
_entity.id
_entity.type
_entity.pdbx_description
1 polymer ?
#
loop_
_entity_poly.entity_id
_entity_poly.type
_entity_poly.pdbx_seq_one_letter_code
_entity_poly.pdbx_strand_id
1 'polypeptide(L)'
;MSPSFFPCVCLDARQPPTRLNQLPAHPTPTTKLMVRFLDLPREVRDMIYVQYVSIEGGYIHDFDSNTLKGADNTSIHLAFMLTCKKVAREMKGLALSSNSIYFSTSHSAEHQATAGRFDLLVDELAFARGLLIDRIHSDTLSVPHDMWKRLKEAHPRFAPYLDFLQNRRTFREYRENPISDDLGPPGCCGEAPSVFRNFVDAVLQDIAANKHRFDAEQLTKFETAEFGPPPPGTLSTLKWGLYST
;
A
#
# COMPACT_ATOMS: atom_id res chain seq x y z
N MET A 1 -17.69 35.65 5.55
CA MET A 1 -19.08 35.34 5.93
C MET A 1 -19.05 34.74 7.32
N SER A 2 -19.47 35.53 8.32
CA SER A 2 -19.41 35.17 9.73
C SER A 2 -20.59 34.27 10.11
N PRO A 3 -20.42 33.20 10.90
CA PRO A 3 -21.54 32.48 11.46
C PRO A 3 -21.97 33.11 12.79
N SER A 4 -23.25 33.45 12.86
CA SER A 4 -23.94 33.96 14.04
C SER A 4 -24.03 32.86 15.11
N PHE A 5 -23.40 33.13 16.26
CA PHE A 5 -23.57 32.37 17.49
C PHE A 5 -24.95 32.66 18.10
N PHE A 6 -25.78 31.63 18.27
CA PHE A 6 -26.92 31.69 19.19
C PHE A 6 -26.45 31.28 20.60
N PRO A 7 -26.66 32.10 21.65
CA PRO A 7 -26.33 31.71 23.01
C PRO A 7 -27.46 30.85 23.61
N CYS A 8 -27.09 29.70 24.18
CA CYS A 8 -27.96 28.94 25.08
C CYS A 8 -28.01 29.64 26.45
N VAL A 9 -29.15 30.26 26.78
CA VAL A 9 -29.41 30.83 28.10
C VAL A 9 -29.86 29.70 29.04
N CYS A 10 -29.06 29.42 30.06
CA CYS A 10 -29.50 28.66 31.24
C CYS A 10 -30.07 29.66 32.25
N LEU A 11 -31.39 29.67 32.44
CA LEU A 11 -32.06 30.46 33.47
C LEU A 11 -32.09 29.64 34.77
N ASP A 12 -31.32 30.09 35.76
CA ASP A 12 -31.41 29.67 37.15
C ASP A 12 -32.17 30.75 37.92
N ALA A 13 -33.27 30.39 38.58
CA ALA A 13 -33.98 31.29 39.48
C ALA A 13 -34.73 30.48 40.55
N ARG A 14 -34.18 30.47 41.76
CA ARG A 14 -34.87 30.10 43.00
C ARG A 14 -35.48 31.35 43.65
N GLN A 15 -36.78 31.36 43.90
CA GLN A 15 -37.40 32.00 45.08
C GLN A 15 -38.85 31.49 45.31
N PRO A 16 -39.35 31.39 46.57
CA PRO A 16 -40.63 30.74 46.93
C PRO A 16 -41.82 31.72 47.01
N PRO A 17 -43.08 31.25 47.22
CA PRO A 17 -44.29 31.95 46.80
C PRO A 17 -45.03 32.70 47.93
N THR A 18 -45.78 33.74 47.55
CA THR A 18 -46.83 34.34 48.40
C THR A 18 -48.14 34.47 47.59
N ARG A 19 -49.25 34.23 48.29
CA ARG A 19 -50.56 33.72 47.83
C ARG A 19 -51.52 34.71 47.12
N LEU A 20 -52.50 34.07 46.46
CA LEU A 20 -53.94 34.38 46.31
C LEU A 20 -54.37 35.46 45.30
N ASN A 21 -55.00 35.02 44.20
CA ASN A 21 -56.46 35.16 44.00
C ASN A 21 -56.94 34.33 42.80
N GLN A 22 -58.10 33.68 42.96
CA GLN A 22 -58.79 32.85 41.97
C GLN A 22 -59.69 33.72 41.06
N LEU A 23 -59.71 33.43 39.75
CA LEU A 23 -60.82 33.73 38.81
C LEU A 23 -60.81 32.65 37.69
N PRO A 24 -61.90 32.46 36.92
CA PRO A 24 -62.48 31.15 36.62
C PRO A 24 -61.78 30.35 35.52
N ALA A 25 -62.01 29.03 35.56
CA ALA A 25 -61.42 28.02 34.69
C ALA A 25 -61.75 28.25 33.20
N HIS A 26 -60.75 28.71 32.46
CA HIS A 26 -60.65 28.45 31.02
C HIS A 26 -60.37 26.95 30.79
N PRO A 27 -60.89 26.34 29.72
CA PRO A 27 -60.49 24.99 29.34
C PRO A 27 -58.99 24.99 29.11
N THR A 28 -58.29 24.18 29.89
CA THR A 28 -56.84 24.00 29.86
C THR A 28 -56.41 23.68 28.43
N PRO A 29 -55.45 24.44 27.85
CA PRO A 29 -54.84 24.03 26.60
C PRO A 29 -54.15 22.68 26.88
N THR A 30 -54.58 21.65 26.15
CA THR A 30 -53.91 20.35 26.08
C THR A 30 -52.41 20.58 26.03
N THR A 31 -51.73 20.25 27.14
CA THR A 31 -50.29 20.38 27.30
C THR A 31 -49.65 19.50 26.24
N LYS A 32 -49.17 20.13 25.16
CA LYS A 32 -48.39 19.47 24.13
C LYS A 32 -47.15 18.89 24.81
N LEU A 33 -47.16 17.58 25.03
CA LEU A 33 -46.02 16.87 25.61
C LEU A 33 -44.80 17.12 24.74
N MET A 34 -43.86 17.89 25.26
CA MET A 34 -42.61 18.21 24.58
C MET A 34 -41.60 17.12 24.95
N VAL A 35 -41.55 16.07 24.14
CA VAL A 35 -40.60 14.96 24.31
C VAL A 35 -39.21 15.45 23.90
N ARG A 36 -38.20 15.32 24.78
CA ARG A 36 -36.81 15.63 24.43
C ARG A 36 -36.18 14.40 23.79
N PHE A 37 -35.29 14.60 22.82
CA PHE A 37 -34.67 13.50 22.07
C PHE A 37 -33.96 12.46 22.97
N LEU A 38 -33.26 12.92 24.01
CA LEU A 38 -32.55 12.01 24.94
C LEU A 38 -33.48 11.30 25.94
N ASP A 39 -34.76 11.68 26.00
CA ASP A 39 -35.78 10.96 26.79
C ASP A 39 -36.39 9.79 25.99
N LEU A 40 -36.15 9.70 24.67
CA LEU A 40 -36.58 8.57 23.85
C LEU A 40 -35.86 7.29 24.30
N PRO A 41 -36.46 6.10 24.18
CA PRO A 41 -35.77 4.82 24.37
C PRO A 41 -34.55 4.67 23.45
N ARG A 42 -33.58 3.85 23.86
CA ARG A 42 -32.31 3.69 23.13
C ARG A 42 -32.54 3.18 21.71
N GLU A 43 -33.46 2.25 21.56
CA GLU A 43 -33.84 1.59 20.31
C GLU A 43 -34.36 2.62 19.30
N VAL A 44 -35.21 3.54 19.76
CA VAL A 44 -35.75 4.62 18.92
C VAL A 44 -34.66 5.59 18.51
N ARG A 45 -33.73 5.92 19.42
CA ARG A 45 -32.58 6.77 19.08
C ARG A 45 -31.67 6.10 18.06
N ASP A 46 -31.42 4.79 18.18
CA ASP A 46 -30.59 4.05 17.23
C ASP A 46 -31.20 4.04 15.83
N MET A 47 -32.52 3.86 15.70
CA MET A 47 -33.21 4.00 14.41
C MET A 47 -33.02 5.39 13.80
N ILE A 48 -33.11 6.45 14.62
CA ILE A 48 -32.86 7.82 14.17
C ILE A 48 -31.39 8.01 13.77
N TYR A 49 -30.44 7.51 14.57
CA TYR A 49 -29.01 7.59 14.28
C TYR A 49 -28.66 6.93 12.95
N VAL A 50 -29.22 5.75 12.66
CA VAL A 50 -29.03 5.05 11.38
C VAL A 50 -29.51 5.92 10.23
N GLN A 51 -30.69 6.55 10.35
CA GLN A 51 -31.22 7.41 9.30
C GLN A 51 -30.35 8.64 9.01
N TYR A 52 -29.63 9.16 10.01
CA TYR A 52 -28.72 10.31 9.82
C TYR A 52 -27.45 9.95 9.05
N VAL A 53 -26.99 8.70 9.15
CA VAL A 53 -25.71 8.28 8.56
C VAL A 53 -25.89 7.44 7.30
N SER A 54 -27.07 6.87 7.08
CA SER A 54 -27.34 6.01 5.92
C SER A 54 -27.51 6.87 4.67
N ILE A 55 -26.68 6.59 3.66
CA ILE A 55 -26.75 7.22 2.34
C ILE A 55 -27.11 6.14 1.33
N GLU A 56 -28.03 6.44 0.43
CA GLU A 56 -28.36 5.52 -0.66
C GLU A 56 -27.13 5.34 -1.56
N GLY A 57 -26.74 4.09 -1.82
CA GLY A 57 -25.47 3.77 -2.49
C GLY A 57 -24.24 3.82 -1.59
N GLY A 58 -24.38 4.15 -0.30
CA GLY A 58 -23.31 4.08 0.69
C GLY A 58 -22.23 5.16 0.57
N TYR A 59 -21.01 4.82 0.96
CA TYR A 59 -19.86 5.73 0.91
C TYR A 59 -18.86 5.32 -0.17
N ILE A 60 -18.29 6.32 -0.83
CA ILE A 60 -17.26 6.16 -1.86
C ILE A 60 -15.98 6.81 -1.35
N HIS A 61 -14.85 6.12 -1.54
CA HIS A 61 -13.52 6.70 -1.32
C HIS A 61 -13.16 7.63 -2.48
N ASP A 62 -12.90 8.89 -2.15
CA ASP A 62 -12.32 9.87 -3.05
C ASP A 62 -10.79 9.83 -2.90
N PHE A 63 -10.13 9.40 -3.98
CA PHE A 63 -8.68 9.22 -4.01
C PHE A 63 -7.93 10.55 -3.88
N ASP A 64 -8.42 11.63 -4.51
CA ASP A 64 -7.70 12.90 -4.58
C ASP A 64 -7.65 13.60 -3.22
N SER A 65 -8.74 13.51 -2.46
CA SER A 65 -8.82 14.06 -1.11
C SER A 65 -8.44 13.06 -0.02
N ASN A 66 -8.33 11.77 -0.36
CA ASN A 66 -8.22 10.65 0.56
C ASN A 66 -9.31 10.67 1.66
N THR A 67 -10.55 10.99 1.27
CA THR A 67 -11.70 11.06 2.18
C THR A 67 -12.86 10.19 1.71
N LEU A 68 -13.77 9.85 2.63
CA LEU A 68 -15.04 9.20 2.28
C LEU A 68 -16.12 10.25 2.03
N LYS A 69 -16.89 10.05 0.96
CA LYS A 69 -18.04 10.88 0.59
C LYS A 69 -19.26 9.99 0.37
N GLY A 70 -20.45 10.57 0.44
CA GLY A 70 -21.69 9.89 0.04
C GLY A 70 -21.65 9.54 -1.45
N ALA A 71 -22.29 8.44 -1.83
CA ALA A 71 -22.36 8.00 -3.23
C ALA A 71 -23.07 9.00 -4.16
N ASP A 72 -23.94 9.84 -3.60
CA ASP A 72 -24.59 11.00 -4.23
C ASP A 72 -23.69 12.26 -4.25
N ASN A 73 -22.39 12.10 -3.98
CA ASN A 73 -21.40 13.17 -3.85
C ASN A 73 -21.70 14.15 -2.68
N THR A 74 -22.53 13.74 -1.71
CA THR A 74 -22.77 14.53 -0.50
C THR A 74 -21.68 14.33 0.54
N SER A 75 -21.56 15.28 1.46
CA SER A 75 -20.65 15.15 2.60
C SER A 75 -21.29 14.33 3.72
N ILE A 76 -20.47 13.56 4.43
CA ILE A 76 -20.95 12.80 5.58
C ILE A 76 -21.36 13.77 6.69
N HIS A 77 -22.65 13.79 7.03
CA HIS A 77 -23.21 14.71 8.02
C HIS A 77 -22.86 14.32 9.46
N LEU A 78 -21.68 14.72 9.93
CA LEU A 78 -21.22 14.48 11.30
C LEU A 78 -21.80 15.45 12.33
N ALA A 79 -22.54 16.48 11.90
CA ALA A 79 -23.04 17.55 12.78
C ALA A 79 -23.84 17.02 13.97
N PHE A 80 -24.70 16.01 13.77
CA PHE A 80 -25.50 15.44 14.86
C PHE A 80 -24.63 14.74 15.91
N MET A 81 -23.64 13.97 15.45
CA MET A 81 -22.66 13.30 16.30
C MET A 81 -21.88 14.30 17.17
N LEU A 82 -21.62 15.50 16.64
CA LEU A 82 -20.87 16.56 17.33
C LEU A 82 -21.71 17.39 18.32
N THR A 83 -23.03 17.19 18.40
CA THR A 83 -23.89 17.99 19.29
C THR A 83 -23.61 17.75 20.78
N CYS A 84 -23.35 16.52 21.20
CA CYS A 84 -22.98 16.22 22.58
C CYS A 84 -22.23 14.88 22.72
N LYS A 85 -21.49 14.74 23.82
CA LYS A 85 -20.70 13.53 24.11
C LYS A 85 -21.53 12.24 24.20
N LYS A 86 -22.80 12.34 24.61
CA LYS A 86 -23.68 11.16 24.67
C LYS A 86 -23.96 10.66 23.25
N VAL A 87 -24.53 11.49 22.40
CA VAL A 87 -24.80 11.16 20.98
C VAL A 87 -23.52 10.69 20.27
N ALA A 88 -22.38 11.37 20.48
CA ALA A 88 -21.10 10.95 19.91
C ALA A 88 -20.70 9.51 20.26
N ARG A 89 -20.91 9.10 21.53
CA ARG A 89 -20.65 7.72 21.96
C ARG A 89 -21.66 6.74 21.40
N GLU A 90 -22.93 7.12 21.36
CA GLU A 90 -24.01 6.25 20.87
C GLU A 90 -23.90 5.99 19.36
N MET A 91 -23.45 6.96 18.58
CA MET A 91 -23.27 6.87 17.12
C MET A 91 -21.90 6.35 16.66
N LYS A 92 -20.99 6.04 17.59
CA LYS A 92 -19.62 5.65 17.26
C LYS A 92 -19.60 4.40 16.36
N GLY A 93 -19.00 4.54 15.18
CA GLY A 93 -18.85 3.45 14.20
C GLY A 93 -20.10 3.18 13.36
N LEU A 94 -21.24 3.81 13.66
CA LEU A 94 -22.52 3.53 13.00
C LEU A 94 -22.49 3.88 11.51
N ALA A 95 -21.81 4.96 11.15
CA ALA A 95 -21.66 5.40 9.76
C ALA A 95 -21.00 4.33 8.88
N LEU A 96 -20.00 3.61 9.41
CA LEU A 96 -19.29 2.57 8.67
C LEU A 96 -20.03 1.22 8.73
N SER A 97 -20.71 0.91 9.83
CA SER A 97 -21.44 -0.35 9.98
C SER A 97 -22.76 -0.38 9.21
N SER A 98 -23.36 0.80 8.95
CA SER A 98 -24.68 0.91 8.32
C SER A 98 -24.62 1.20 6.82
N ASN A 99 -23.42 1.45 6.27
CA ASN A 99 -23.23 1.76 4.85
C ASN A 99 -22.22 0.81 4.22
N SER A 100 -22.47 0.44 2.96
CA SER A 100 -21.44 -0.19 2.13
C SER A 100 -20.38 0.85 1.78
N ILE A 101 -19.11 0.44 1.80
CA ILE A 101 -17.98 1.30 1.45
C ILE A 101 -17.40 0.79 0.13
N TYR A 102 -17.40 1.66 -0.87
CA TYR A 102 -16.88 1.36 -2.20
C TYR A 102 -15.51 2.00 -2.38
N PHE A 103 -14.55 1.16 -2.73
CA PHE A 103 -13.22 1.58 -3.16
C PHE A 103 -13.12 1.36 -4.66
N SER A 104 -12.67 2.38 -5.39
CA SER A 104 -12.32 2.26 -6.79
C SER A 104 -10.85 2.63 -6.96
N THR A 105 -10.20 1.99 -7.93
CA THR A 105 -8.86 2.38 -8.33
C THR A 105 -8.95 3.71 -9.07
N SER A 106 -8.27 4.74 -8.56
CA SER A 106 -8.09 5.97 -9.31
C SER A 106 -7.26 5.66 -10.56
N HIS A 107 -7.72 6.17 -11.69
CA HIS A 107 -7.00 6.07 -12.95
C HIS A 107 -6.99 7.46 -13.58
N SER A 108 -5.81 8.01 -13.80
CA SER A 108 -5.60 9.19 -14.63
C SER A 108 -4.54 8.86 -15.67
N ALA A 109 -4.54 9.59 -16.79
CA ALA A 109 -3.50 9.43 -17.81
C ALA A 109 -2.09 9.61 -17.22
N GLU A 110 -1.94 10.51 -16.23
CA GLU A 110 -0.69 10.73 -15.51
C GLU A 110 -0.31 9.53 -14.61
N HIS A 111 -1.25 8.99 -13.84
CA HIS A 111 -1.01 7.81 -13.01
C HIS A 111 -0.66 6.59 -13.87
N GLN A 112 -1.35 6.40 -15.00
CA GLN A 112 -1.06 5.32 -15.95
C GLN A 112 0.33 5.47 -16.59
N ALA A 113 0.67 6.69 -17.04
CA ALA A 113 2.00 6.97 -17.59
C ALA A 113 3.11 6.74 -16.55
N THR A 114 2.87 7.14 -15.29
CA THR A 114 3.80 6.93 -14.18
C THR A 114 3.96 5.45 -13.86
N ALA A 115 2.87 4.69 -13.75
CA ALA A 115 2.90 3.26 -13.53
C ALA A 115 3.64 2.53 -14.66
N GLY A 116 3.36 2.85 -15.93
CA GLY A 116 4.06 2.26 -17.06
C GLY A 116 5.56 2.58 -17.07
N ARG A 117 5.96 3.81 -16.74
CA ARG A 117 7.39 4.16 -16.58
C ARG A 117 8.04 3.39 -15.43
N PHE A 118 7.33 3.23 -14.32
CA PHE A 118 7.81 2.47 -13.17
C PHE A 118 8.01 1.00 -13.53
N ASP A 119 7.04 0.37 -14.21
CA ASP A 119 7.13 -1.01 -14.66
C ASP A 119 8.33 -1.21 -15.60
N LEU A 120 8.53 -0.31 -16.57
CA LEU A 120 9.71 -0.34 -17.45
C LEU A 120 11.03 -0.23 -16.67
N LEU A 121 11.11 0.65 -15.67
CA LEU A 121 12.32 0.78 -14.84
C LEU A 121 12.57 -0.46 -13.99
N VAL A 122 11.52 -1.05 -13.43
CA VAL A 122 11.61 -2.28 -12.63
C VAL A 122 12.05 -3.45 -13.49
N ASP A 123 11.54 -3.56 -14.71
CA ASP A 123 11.90 -4.63 -15.64
C ASP A 123 13.33 -4.45 -16.17
N GLU A 124 13.75 -3.23 -16.51
CA GLU A 124 15.14 -2.97 -16.92
C GLU A 124 16.13 -3.26 -15.78
N LEU A 125 15.81 -2.85 -14.55
CA LEU A 125 16.64 -3.16 -13.38
C LEU A 125 16.72 -4.67 -13.14
N ALA A 126 15.59 -5.38 -13.24
CA ALA A 126 15.54 -6.82 -13.07
C ALA A 126 16.36 -7.54 -14.14
N PHE A 127 16.24 -7.09 -15.39
CA PHE A 127 17.01 -7.60 -16.52
C PHE A 127 18.51 -7.38 -16.31
N ALA A 128 18.93 -6.17 -15.98
CA ALA A 128 20.33 -5.85 -15.71
C ALA A 128 20.93 -6.69 -14.57
N ARG A 129 20.16 -6.94 -13.51
CA ARG A 129 20.58 -7.81 -12.39
C ARG A 129 20.62 -9.29 -12.79
N GLY A 130 19.66 -9.77 -13.58
CA GLY A 130 19.67 -11.12 -14.14
C GLY A 130 20.93 -11.38 -14.97
N LEU A 131 21.29 -10.43 -15.84
CA LEU A 131 22.51 -10.49 -16.64
C LEU A 131 23.79 -10.62 -15.81
N LEU A 132 23.83 -10.07 -14.60
CA LEU A 132 25.00 -10.26 -13.72
C LEU A 132 25.11 -11.71 -13.27
N ILE A 133 24.01 -12.33 -12.85
CA ILE A 133 24.02 -13.74 -12.45
C ILE A 133 24.40 -14.64 -13.63
N ASP A 134 23.91 -14.31 -14.82
CA ASP A 134 24.26 -15.01 -16.06
C ASP A 134 25.75 -14.89 -16.39
N ARG A 135 26.47 -13.90 -15.85
CA ARG A 135 27.91 -13.74 -16.08
C ARG A 135 28.80 -14.44 -15.05
N ILE A 136 28.25 -15.16 -14.08
CA ILE A 136 29.05 -15.91 -13.09
C ILE A 136 29.65 -17.17 -13.73
N HIS A 137 30.72 -17.02 -14.50
CA HIS A 137 31.50 -18.14 -15.03
C HIS A 137 32.79 -18.34 -14.23
N SER A 138 33.39 -19.51 -14.30
CA SER A 138 34.63 -19.81 -13.57
C SER A 138 35.80 -18.89 -13.93
N ASP A 139 35.85 -18.39 -15.17
CA ASP A 139 36.83 -17.43 -15.68
C ASP A 139 36.47 -15.96 -15.36
N THR A 140 35.18 -15.63 -15.27
CA THR A 140 34.69 -14.27 -14.96
C THR A 140 34.64 -14.00 -13.46
N LEU A 141 34.05 -14.90 -12.68
CA LEU A 141 33.94 -14.80 -11.23
C LEU A 141 33.94 -16.21 -10.61
N SER A 142 35.11 -16.62 -10.09
CA SER A 142 35.23 -17.91 -9.42
C SER A 142 34.59 -17.89 -8.02
N VAL A 143 33.34 -18.35 -7.93
CA VAL A 143 32.61 -18.43 -6.66
C VAL A 143 33.07 -19.64 -5.83
N PRO A 144 33.49 -19.45 -4.56
CA PRO A 144 33.91 -20.54 -3.68
C PRO A 144 32.83 -21.61 -3.48
N HIS A 145 33.25 -22.88 -3.35
CA HIS A 145 32.33 -24.02 -3.24
C HIS A 145 31.39 -23.94 -2.02
N ASP A 146 31.87 -23.43 -0.88
CA ASP A 146 31.04 -23.23 0.31
C ASP A 146 29.96 -22.14 0.10
N MET A 147 30.21 -21.15 -0.75
CA MET A 147 29.20 -20.15 -1.11
C MET A 147 28.12 -20.78 -1.98
N TRP A 148 28.48 -21.60 -2.97
CA TRP A 148 27.49 -22.35 -3.75
C TRP A 148 26.62 -23.24 -2.87
N LYS A 149 27.23 -23.94 -1.90
CA LYS A 149 26.50 -24.76 -0.93
C LYS A 149 25.51 -23.92 -0.12
N ARG A 150 25.95 -22.79 0.43
CA ARG A 150 25.12 -21.87 1.22
C ARG A 150 23.96 -21.30 0.40
N LEU A 151 24.21 -20.88 -0.84
CA LEU A 151 23.18 -20.35 -1.73
C LEU A 151 22.10 -21.40 -2.03
N LYS A 152 22.48 -22.67 -2.22
CA LYS A 152 21.53 -23.77 -2.42
C LYS A 152 20.71 -24.07 -1.16
N GLU A 153 21.33 -24.00 0.01
CA GLU A 153 20.63 -24.16 1.30
C GLU A 153 19.65 -23.00 1.56
N ALA A 154 20.03 -21.77 1.22
CA ALA A 154 19.18 -20.58 1.35
C ALA A 154 18.07 -20.51 0.30
N HIS A 155 18.32 -21.04 -0.90
CA HIS A 155 17.39 -21.01 -2.03
C HIS A 155 17.18 -22.40 -2.66
N PRO A 156 16.59 -23.38 -1.94
CA PRO A 156 16.48 -24.75 -2.44
C PRO A 156 15.70 -24.87 -3.75
N ARG A 157 14.71 -24.01 -3.95
CA ARG A 157 13.90 -23.95 -5.19
C ARG A 157 14.72 -23.58 -6.42
N PHE A 158 15.82 -22.86 -6.24
CA PHE A 158 16.74 -22.47 -7.29
C PHE A 158 18.02 -23.31 -7.29
N ALA A 159 18.09 -24.39 -6.51
CA ALA A 159 19.27 -25.26 -6.49
C ALA A 159 19.63 -25.85 -7.87
N PRO A 160 18.68 -26.31 -8.71
CA PRO A 160 19.01 -26.78 -10.07
C PRO A 160 19.61 -25.67 -10.94
N TYR A 161 19.13 -24.43 -10.77
CA TYR A 161 19.68 -23.28 -11.46
C TYR A 161 21.11 -22.98 -10.98
N LEU A 162 21.35 -22.98 -9.67
CA LEU A 162 22.68 -22.81 -9.09
C LEU A 162 23.64 -23.94 -9.48
N ASP A 163 23.17 -25.19 -9.59
CA ASP A 163 23.94 -26.32 -10.11
C ASP A 163 24.37 -26.09 -11.56
N PHE A 164 23.46 -25.58 -12.39
CA PHE A 164 23.78 -25.19 -13.76
C PHE A 164 24.85 -24.09 -13.78
N LEU A 165 24.65 -22.99 -13.04
CA LEU A 165 25.60 -21.87 -12.99
C LEU A 165 26.98 -22.29 -12.47
N GLN A 166 27.04 -23.27 -11.55
CA GLN A 166 28.30 -23.79 -11.02
C GLN A 166 29.05 -24.65 -12.04
N ASN A 167 28.34 -25.40 -12.88
CA ASN A 167 28.92 -26.40 -13.79
C ASN A 167 29.00 -25.93 -15.25
N ARG A 168 28.52 -24.73 -15.56
CA ARG A 168 28.55 -24.19 -16.92
C ARG A 168 29.97 -23.92 -17.42
N ARG A 169 30.08 -23.85 -18.74
CA ARG A 169 31.33 -23.56 -19.46
C ARG A 169 31.88 -22.17 -19.13
N THR A 170 33.14 -21.94 -19.47
CA THR A 170 33.75 -20.61 -19.34
C THR A 170 33.00 -19.59 -20.20
N PHE A 171 33.02 -18.31 -19.82
CA PHE A 171 32.40 -17.24 -20.59
C PHE A 171 33.01 -17.15 -21.99
N ARG A 172 34.31 -17.42 -22.13
CA ARG A 172 34.99 -17.52 -23.43
C ARG A 172 34.33 -18.58 -24.34
N GLU A 173 34.13 -19.79 -23.84
CA GLU A 173 33.50 -20.88 -24.59
C GLU A 173 32.04 -20.56 -24.95
N TYR A 174 31.29 -19.92 -24.05
CA TYR A 174 29.93 -19.45 -24.32
C TYR A 174 29.90 -18.43 -25.46
N ARG A 175 30.86 -17.50 -25.52
CA ARG A 175 30.95 -16.50 -26.58
C ARG A 175 31.33 -17.09 -27.95
N GLU A 176 32.23 -18.06 -27.95
CA GLU A 176 32.72 -18.71 -29.18
C GLU A 176 31.73 -19.73 -29.74
N ASN A 177 30.92 -20.33 -28.88
CA ASN A 177 29.87 -21.26 -29.26
C ASN A 177 28.61 -20.99 -28.43
N PRO A 178 27.82 -19.97 -28.81
CA PRO A 178 26.56 -19.65 -28.15
C PRO A 178 25.54 -20.75 -28.53
N ILE A 179 25.70 -21.91 -27.92
CA ILE A 179 24.56 -22.78 -27.67
C ILE A 179 23.61 -21.91 -26.85
N SER A 180 22.32 -21.90 -27.19
CA SER A 180 21.29 -21.33 -26.33
C SER A 180 21.29 -22.14 -25.03
N ASP A 181 22.24 -21.85 -24.15
CA ASP A 181 22.13 -22.12 -22.73
C ASP A 181 20.94 -21.27 -22.33
N ASP A 182 19.78 -21.89 -22.40
CA ASP A 182 18.48 -21.28 -22.18
C ASP A 182 18.43 -20.89 -20.70
N LEU A 183 19.07 -19.75 -20.40
CA LEU A 183 19.20 -19.18 -19.07
C LEU A 183 17.86 -18.50 -18.64
N GLY A 184 16.82 -18.57 -19.51
CA GLY A 184 15.35 -18.32 -19.30
C GLY A 184 14.85 -16.93 -19.77
N PRO A 185 13.59 -16.69 -20.28
CA PRO A 185 12.27 -16.85 -19.55
C PRO A 185 10.96 -17.10 -20.42
N PRO A 186 9.81 -17.68 -19.95
CA PRO A 186 9.06 -17.37 -18.71
C PRO A 186 8.78 -18.60 -17.81
N GLY A 187 8.98 -18.41 -16.51
CA GLY A 187 8.77 -19.41 -15.47
C GLY A 187 10.10 -19.83 -14.87
N CYS A 188 10.64 -19.01 -13.98
CA CYS A 188 11.83 -19.26 -13.18
C CYS A 188 11.65 -20.56 -12.40
N CYS A 189 12.00 -21.74 -12.91
CA CYS A 189 11.46 -23.01 -12.35
C CYS A 189 9.91 -23.02 -12.21
N GLY A 190 9.19 -22.22 -13.01
CA GLY A 190 7.75 -21.95 -12.86
C GLY A 190 7.34 -20.92 -11.79
N GLU A 191 8.30 -20.23 -11.15
CA GLU A 191 8.05 -19.26 -10.08
C GLU A 191 7.66 -17.87 -10.59
N ALA A 192 6.95 -17.12 -9.73
CA ALA A 192 6.55 -15.75 -10.02
C ALA A 192 7.78 -14.83 -10.21
N PRO A 193 7.71 -13.82 -11.11
CA PRO A 193 8.83 -12.90 -11.36
C PRO A 193 9.38 -12.22 -10.11
N SER A 194 8.54 -11.90 -9.12
CA SER A 194 8.97 -11.33 -7.84
C SER A 194 9.85 -12.29 -7.03
N VAL A 195 9.54 -13.59 -7.04
CA VAL A 195 10.32 -14.61 -6.33
C VAL A 195 11.71 -14.74 -6.93
N PHE A 196 11.79 -14.73 -8.27
CA PHE A 196 13.08 -14.78 -8.96
C PHE A 196 13.89 -13.49 -8.77
N ARG A 197 13.26 -12.31 -8.87
CA ARG A 197 13.92 -11.03 -8.57
C ARG A 197 14.52 -11.02 -7.16
N ASN A 198 13.77 -11.51 -6.17
CA ASN A 198 14.27 -11.62 -4.79
C ASN A 198 15.44 -12.60 -4.66
N PHE A 199 15.41 -13.71 -5.38
CA PHE A 199 16.54 -14.65 -5.45
C PHE A 199 17.78 -13.99 -6.06
N VAL A 200 17.61 -13.32 -7.20
CA VAL A 200 18.70 -12.61 -7.88
C VAL A 200 19.33 -11.58 -6.94
N ASP A 201 18.50 -10.79 -6.26
CA ASP A 201 18.95 -9.79 -5.29
C ASP A 201 19.72 -10.43 -4.13
N ALA A 202 19.23 -11.56 -3.59
CA ALA A 202 19.89 -12.26 -2.50
C ALA A 202 21.27 -12.81 -2.90
N VAL A 203 21.39 -13.39 -4.10
CA VAL A 203 22.68 -13.88 -4.63
C VAL A 203 23.67 -12.71 -4.81
N LEU A 204 23.23 -11.62 -5.44
CA LEU A 204 24.08 -10.45 -5.65
C LEU A 204 24.49 -9.79 -4.33
N GLN A 205 23.60 -9.75 -3.34
CA GLN A 205 23.92 -9.28 -2.00
C GLN A 205 24.92 -10.19 -1.28
N ASP A 206 24.80 -11.52 -1.38
CA ASP A 206 25.75 -12.45 -0.77
C ASP A 206 27.14 -12.31 -1.41
N ILE A 207 27.22 -12.15 -2.74
CA ILE A 207 28.47 -11.84 -3.45
C ILE A 207 29.04 -10.50 -2.96
N ALA A 208 28.20 -9.47 -2.88
CA ALA A 208 28.61 -8.13 -2.44
C ALA A 208 29.10 -8.11 -0.97
N ALA A 209 28.49 -8.90 -0.09
CA ALA A 209 28.92 -9.03 1.30
C ALA A 209 30.25 -9.81 1.44
N ASN A 210 30.53 -10.71 0.49
CA ASN A 210 31.71 -11.56 0.48
C ASN A 210 32.78 -11.11 -0.53
N LYS A 211 32.78 -9.84 -0.98
CA LYS A 211 33.72 -9.29 -1.99
C LYS A 211 35.19 -9.62 -1.72
N HIS A 212 35.59 -9.61 -0.45
CA HIS A 212 36.96 -9.92 -0.01
C HIS A 212 37.44 -11.34 -0.33
N ARG A 213 36.52 -12.25 -0.69
CA ARG A 213 36.81 -13.66 -1.00
C ARG A 213 37.06 -13.90 -2.49
N PHE A 214 36.84 -12.90 -3.33
CA PHE A 214 37.02 -13.00 -4.77
C PHE A 214 38.37 -12.40 -5.19
N ASP A 215 38.90 -12.87 -6.30
CA ASP A 215 40.01 -12.21 -6.96
C ASP A 215 39.61 -10.79 -7.41
N ALA A 216 40.47 -9.81 -7.15
CA ALA A 216 40.15 -8.40 -7.38
C ALA A 216 39.97 -8.08 -8.87
N GLU A 217 40.71 -8.75 -9.76
CA GLU A 217 40.61 -8.57 -11.20
C GLU A 217 39.30 -9.18 -11.72
N GLN A 218 38.96 -10.39 -11.26
CA GLN A 218 37.69 -11.05 -11.57
C GLN A 218 36.48 -10.25 -11.08
N LEU A 219 36.52 -9.78 -9.83
CA LEU A 219 35.44 -8.98 -9.25
C LEU A 219 35.26 -7.65 -10.00
N THR A 220 36.35 -6.99 -10.38
CA THR A 220 36.29 -5.76 -11.17
C THR A 220 35.63 -6.03 -12.52
N LYS A 221 36.05 -7.07 -13.24
CA LYS A 221 35.45 -7.45 -14.53
C LYS A 221 33.95 -7.78 -14.41
N PHE A 222 33.56 -8.46 -13.33
CA PHE A 222 32.17 -8.77 -13.02
C PHE A 222 31.33 -7.50 -12.79
N GLU A 223 31.84 -6.53 -12.02
CA GLU A 223 31.14 -5.28 -11.70
C GLU A 223 31.09 -4.28 -12.86
N THR A 224 32.18 -4.16 -13.63
CA THR A 224 32.29 -3.16 -14.71
C THR A 224 31.61 -3.58 -16.00
N ALA A 225 31.15 -4.82 -16.11
CA ALA A 225 30.55 -5.34 -17.32
C ALA A 225 31.47 -5.20 -18.55
N GLU A 226 32.80 -5.17 -18.38
CA GLU A 226 33.82 -5.02 -19.44
C GLU A 226 33.95 -6.24 -20.38
N PHE A 227 32.83 -6.90 -20.66
CA PHE A 227 32.74 -8.04 -21.56
C PHE A 227 31.96 -7.67 -22.82
N GLY A 228 32.46 -6.66 -23.56
CA GLY A 228 31.97 -6.29 -24.89
C GLY A 228 30.63 -5.52 -24.89
N PRO A 229 30.28 -4.89 -26.04
CA PRO A 229 29.07 -4.08 -26.13
C PRO A 229 27.82 -4.92 -25.87
N PRO A 230 26.77 -4.34 -25.26
CA PRO A 230 25.48 -5.01 -25.14
C PRO A 230 24.95 -5.38 -26.54
N PRO A 231 24.06 -6.39 -26.64
CA PRO A 231 23.35 -6.64 -27.89
C PRO A 231 22.65 -5.35 -28.36
N PRO A 232 22.61 -5.10 -29.69
CA PRO A 232 22.01 -3.87 -30.22
C PRO A 232 20.55 -3.77 -29.76
N GLY A 233 20.24 -2.75 -28.95
CA GLY A 233 18.91 -2.51 -28.39
C GLY A 233 18.89 -2.23 -26.88
N THR A 234 19.98 -2.48 -26.14
CA THR A 234 20.03 -2.24 -24.68
C THR A 234 20.54 -0.82 -24.37
N LEU A 235 19.75 -0.02 -23.66
CA LEU A 235 20.15 1.32 -23.18
C LEU A 235 21.06 1.20 -21.94
N SER A 236 22.29 0.70 -22.11
CA SER A 236 23.19 0.49 -20.98
C SER A 236 24.07 1.71 -20.69
N THR A 237 23.67 2.55 -19.73
CA THR A 237 24.62 3.30 -18.88
C THR A 237 24.05 3.45 -17.48
N LEU A 238 24.22 2.43 -16.63
CA LEU A 238 24.11 2.59 -15.18
C LEU A 238 25.48 2.29 -14.57
N LYS A 239 26.17 3.36 -14.15
CA LYS A 239 27.35 3.27 -13.30
C LYS A 239 26.91 2.87 -11.89
N TRP A 240 27.52 1.82 -11.37
CA TRP A 240 27.33 1.31 -10.01
C TRP A 240 27.83 2.30 -8.96
N GLY A 241 26.92 3.07 -8.37
CA GLY A 241 27.23 4.01 -7.29
C GLY A 241 26.16 4.05 -6.21
N LEU A 242 25.63 2.90 -5.75
CA LEU A 242 24.56 2.87 -4.74
C LEU A 242 24.56 1.58 -3.88
N TYR A 243 25.73 1.11 -3.43
CA TYR A 243 25.81 0.11 -2.35
C TYR A 243 26.85 0.54 -1.31
N SER A 244 26.54 1.63 -0.61
CA SER A 244 27.21 2.03 0.65
C SER A 244 26.24 2.84 1.52
N THR A 245 25.38 2.13 2.26
CA THR A 245 24.83 2.57 3.56
C THR A 245 24.52 1.32 4.37
#